data_AF-A0A847QCC2-F1
#
_entry.id   AF-A0A847QCC2-F1
#
_cell.length_a   1.000
_cell.length_b   1.000
_cell.length_c   1.000
_cell.angle_alpha   90.00
_cell.angle_beta   90.00
_cell.angle_gamma   90.00
#
_symmetry.space_group_name_H-M   'P 1'
#
loop_
_entity.id
_entity.type
_entity.pdbx_description
1 polymer ?
#
loop_
_entity_poly.entity_id
_entity_poly.type
_entity_poly.pdbx_seq_one_letter_code
_entity_poly.pdbx_strand_id
1 'polypeptide(L)' 'MSRSRKPVNPAAQQALDRLKEETAAEIGLKDYKNTYKGALTSADNGRVGGQMVRKMIQAQENQFK' A
#
# COMPACT_ATOMS: atom_id res chain seq x y z
N MET A 1 -21.20 6.28 8.02
CA MET A 1 -20.90 5.39 6.87
C MET A 1 -19.60 4.66 7.13
N SER A 2 -19.66 3.35 7.39
CA SER A 2 -18.46 2.51 7.48
C SER A 2 -17.89 2.32 6.08
N ARG A 3 -16.76 2.96 5.75
CA ARG A 3 -16.08 2.72 4.47
C ARG A 3 -15.73 1.23 4.38
N SER A 4 -16.26 0.55 3.37
CA SER A 4 -15.85 -0.81 3.04
C SER A 4 -14.34 -0.80 2.79
N ARG A 5 -13.58 -1.60 3.54
CA ARG A 5 -12.13 -1.79 3.34
C ARG A 5 -11.80 -2.64 2.10
N LYS A 6 -12.81 -2.97 1.30
CA LYS A 6 -12.64 -3.79 0.10
C LYS A 6 -12.16 -2.92 -1.06
N PRO A 7 -11.20 -3.40 -1.85
CA PRO A 7 -10.77 -2.73 -3.06
C PRO A 7 -11.92 -2.68 -4.07
N VAL A 8 -11.86 -1.68 -4.95
CA VAL A 8 -12.85 -1.48 -6.03
C VAL A 8 -12.92 -2.72 -6.93
N ASN A 9 -11.75 -3.33 -7.22
CA ASN A 9 -11.66 -4.63 -7.85
C ASN A 9 -11.28 -5.70 -6.80
N PRO A 10 -12.21 -6.58 -6.38
CA PRO A 10 -11.93 -7.64 -5.41
C PRO A 10 -10.81 -8.60 -5.84
N ALA A 11 -10.66 -8.86 -7.14
CA ALA A 11 -9.61 -9.74 -7.66
C ALA A 11 -8.21 -9.15 -7.47
N ALA A 12 -8.09 -7.83 -7.35
CA ALA A 12 -6.82 -7.14 -7.14
C ALA A 12 -6.34 -7.19 -5.68
N GLN A 13 -7.13 -7.72 -4.73
CA GLN A 13 -6.80 -7.71 -3.30
C GLN A 13 -5.40 -8.27 -3.02
N GLN A 14 -5.09 -9.46 -3.55
CA GLN A 14 -3.80 -10.10 -3.33
C GLN A 14 -2.63 -9.31 -3.93
N ALA A 15 -2.83 -8.72 -5.12
CA ALA A 15 -1.83 -7.88 -5.76
C ALA A 15 -1.57 -6.60 -4.95
N LEU A 16 -2.62 -5.97 -4.44
CA LEU A 16 -2.52 -4.78 -3.59
C LEU A 16 -1.84 -5.09 -2.25
N ASP A 17 -2.08 -6.27 -1.67
CA ASP A 17 -1.41 -6.70 -0.44
C ASP A 17 0.09 -6.93 -0.66
N ARG A 18 0.49 -7.53 -1.80
CA ARG A 18 1.90 -7.67 -2.18
C ARG A 18 2.57 -6.32 -2.39
N LEU A 19 1.94 -5.42 -3.16
CA LEU A 19 2.46 -4.08 -3.40
C LEU A 19 2.68 -3.31 -2.09
N LYS A 20 1.78 -3.46 -1.12
CA LYS A 20 1.89 -2.87 0.21
C LYS A 20 3.08 -3.42 0.99
N GLU A 21 3.29 -4.74 0.95
CA GLU A 21 4.42 -5.42 1.60
C GLU A 21 5.76 -4.97 0.99
N GLU A 22 5.85 -4.95 -0.34
CA GLU A 22 7.03 -4.48 -1.07
C GLU A 22 7.34 -3.02 -0.78
N THR A 23 6.32 -2.15 -0.86
CA THR A 23 6.48 -0.72 -0.61
C THR A 23 6.89 -0.43 0.83
N ALA A 24 6.35 -1.19 1.80
CA ALA A 24 6.77 -1.07 3.19
C ALA A 24 8.23 -1.50 3.39
N ALA A 25 8.66 -2.60 2.74
CA ALA A 25 10.04 -3.06 2.80
C ALA A 25 11.01 -2.02 2.21
N GLU A 26 10.67 -1.39 1.08
CA GLU A 26 11.49 -0.35 0.44
C GLU A 26 11.70 0.89 1.31
N ILE A 27 10.68 1.30 2.08
CA ILE A 27 10.80 2.46 2.98
C ILE A 27 11.39 2.10 4.34
N GLY A 28 11.92 0.88 4.50
CA GLY A 28 12.63 0.43 5.70
C GLY A 28 11.74 -0.12 6.82
N LEU A 29 10.44 -0.32 6.57
CA LEU A 29 9.53 -0.96 7.54
C LEU A 29 9.61 -2.48 7.40
N LYS A 30 10.47 -3.09 8.22
CA LYS A 30 10.59 -4.56 8.30
C LYS A 30 9.32 -5.17 8.91
N ASP A 31 8.91 -6.32 8.40
CA ASP A 31 7.77 -7.11 8.89
C ASP A 31 6.42 -6.39 8.95
N TYR A 32 6.13 -5.50 7.99
CA TYR A 32 4.87 -4.76 7.92
C TYR A 32 3.61 -5.66 7.89
N LYS A 33 3.73 -6.87 7.34
CA LYS A 33 2.65 -7.86 7.29
C LYS A 33 2.26 -8.36 8.67
N ASN A 34 3.25 -8.74 9.50
CA ASN A 34 3.05 -9.39 10.79
C ASN A 34 3.02 -8.38 11.96
N THR A 35 3.60 -7.21 11.76
CA THR A 35 3.62 -6.14 12.75
C THR A 35 2.21 -5.60 13.00
N TYR A 36 1.91 -5.32 14.27
CA TYR A 36 0.69 -4.64 14.64
C TYR A 36 0.74 -3.18 14.17
N LYS A 37 -0.17 -2.81 13.26
CA LYS A 37 -0.15 -1.51 12.57
C LYS A 37 -0.43 -0.35 13.53
N GLY A 38 -1.04 -0.62 14.69
CA GLY A 38 -1.23 0.38 15.75
C GLY A 38 0.01 0.65 16.61
N ALA A 39 1.06 -0.16 16.50
CA ALA A 39 2.36 0.13 17.11
C ALA A 39 3.24 1.01 16.19
N LEU A 40 2.92 1.06 14.89
CA LEU A 40 3.58 1.96 13.94
C LEU A 40 3.01 3.36 14.07
N THR A 41 3.84 4.37 13.82
CA THR A 41 3.35 5.75 13.82
C THR A 41 2.35 5.95 12.67
N SER A 42 1.35 6.80 12.88
CA SER A 42 0.39 7.17 11.82
C SER A 42 1.10 7.73 10.58
N ALA A 43 2.24 8.40 10.78
CA ALA A 43 3.07 8.90 9.70
C ALA A 43 3.68 7.77 8.86
N ASP A 44 4.17 6.69 9.49
CA ASP A 44 4.78 5.57 8.77
C ASP A 44 3.74 4.76 7.98
N ASN A 45 2.58 4.47 8.59
CA ASN A 45 1.46 3.85 7.87
C ASN A 45 0.99 4.73 6.69
N GLY A 46 0.93 6.05 6.89
CA GLY A 46 0.59 7.01 5.84
C GLY A 46 1.62 7.06 4.71
N ARG A 47 2.91 6.98 5.03
CA ARG A 47 4.01 6.93 4.05
C ARG A 47 3.91 5.70 3.15
N VAL A 48 3.60 4.52 3.70
CA VAL A 48 3.38 3.30 2.89
C VAL A 48 2.25 3.54 1.88
N GLY A 49 1.08 3.99 2.35
CA GLY A 49 -0.07 4.23 1.47
C GLY A 49 0.21 5.28 0.40
N GLY A 50 0.89 6.38 0.75
CA GLY A 50 1.28 7.42 -0.21
C GLY A 50 2.26 6.93 -1.27
N GLN A 51 3.24 6.13 -0.88
CA GLN A 51 4.20 5.54 -1.83
C GLN A 51 3.55 4.50 -2.76
N MET A 52 2.61 3.70 -2.24
CA MET A 52 1.82 2.79 -3.08
C MET A 52 1.08 3.54 -4.19
N VAL A 53 0.40 4.65 -3.84
CA VAL A 53 -0.33 5.48 -4.81
C VAL A 53 0.62 6.12 -5.83
N ARG A 54 1.77 6.64 -5.39
CA ARG A 54 2.79 7.20 -6.30
C ARG A 54 3.25 6.18 -7.34
N LYS A 55 3.55 4.95 -6.92
CA LYS A 55 3.94 3.87 -7.83
C LYS A 55 2.83 3.50 -8.83
N MET A 56 1.59 3.41 -8.35
CA MET A 56 0.45 3.12 -9.23
C MET A 56 0.26 4.21 -10.29
N ILE A 57 0.36 5.49 -9.90
CA ILE A 57 0.28 6.61 -10.84
C ILE A 57 1.44 6.58 -11.82
N GLN A 58 2.68 6.36 -11.35
CA GLN A 58 3.85 6.26 -12.21
C GLN A 58 3.73 5.13 -13.24
N ALA A 59 3.21 3.97 -12.83
CA ALA A 59 2.96 2.86 -13.74
C ALA A 59 1.91 3.23 -14.80
N GLN A 60 0.84 3.93 -14.40
CA GLN A 60 -0.19 4.41 -15.30
C GLN A 60 0.34 5.48 -16.28
N GLU A 61 1.13 6.43 -15.80
CA GLU A 61 1.78 7.46 -16.63
C GLU A 61 2.71 6.84 -17.67
N ASN A 62 3.40 5.74 -17.34
CA ASN A 62 4.23 5.00 -18.28
C ASN A 62 3.42 4.23 -19.33
N GLN A 63 2.16 3.87 -19.06
CA GLN A 63 1.26 3.25 -20.05
C GLN A 63 0.63 4.27 -21.01
N PHE A 64 0.59 5.55 -20.63
CA PHE A 64 0.09 6.62 -21.49
C PHE A 64 1.14 7.17 -22.46
N LYS A 65 2.39 6.74 -22.32
CA LYS A 65 3.47 7.01 -23.29
C LYS A 65 3.38 6.02 -24.44
#